data_AF-A0A561CA21-F1
#
_entry.id   AF-A0A561CA21-F1
#
_cell.length_a   1.000
_cell.length_b   1.000
_cell.length_c   1.000
_cell.angle_alpha   90.00
_cell.angle_beta   90.00
_cell.angle_gamma   90.00
#
_symmetry.space_group_name_H-M   'P 1'
#
loop_
_entity.id
_entity.type
_entity.pdbx_description
1 polymer ?
#
loop_
_entity_poly.entity_id
_entity_poly.type
_entity_poly.pdbx_seq_one_letter_code
_entity_poly.pdbx_strand_id
1 'polypeptide(L)'
;MVPKTWDTNRSKQHPVWLQGYIDSTDKQKQKMIDNVSAAYHAKGKKVILILNTDGPIEVESWKDKVDGILLSWQPGQELGNAIADVLTGKANPSGKLPHTFPKEYEDLPYSDTYPGTGGKYVYKDDIYVGYRYNTTFNVKPSYEFGYGLWYVNTKLDNFFKVFFFIFHRA
;
A
#
# COMPACT_ATOMS: atom_id res chain seq x y z
N MET A 1 -8.25 28.25 -17.57
CA MET A 1 -8.63 26.89 -17.98
C MET A 1 -9.06 26.13 -16.74
N VAL A 2 -10.36 25.84 -16.60
CA VAL A 2 -10.87 24.98 -15.54
C VAL A 2 -10.85 23.55 -16.09
N PRO A 3 -10.17 22.58 -15.47
CA PRO A 3 -10.12 21.21 -16.00
C PRO A 3 -11.52 20.60 -16.11
N LYS A 4 -11.76 19.93 -17.23
CA LYS A 4 -13.04 19.31 -17.60
C LYS A 4 -13.46 18.26 -16.56
N THR A 5 -14.53 18.61 -15.84
CA THR A 5 -15.64 17.78 -15.36
C THR A 5 -15.42 16.26 -15.29
N TRP A 6 -15.29 15.81 -14.05
CA TRP A 6 -15.74 14.52 -13.50
C TRP A 6 -16.87 13.86 -14.31
N ASP A 7 -16.61 12.67 -14.84
CA ASP A 7 -17.58 11.81 -15.51
C ASP A 7 -18.37 11.01 -14.45
N THR A 8 -19.63 11.37 -14.26
CA THR A 8 -20.55 10.80 -13.27
C THR A 8 -21.09 9.40 -13.65
N ASN A 9 -20.84 8.89 -14.86
CA ASN A 9 -21.45 7.65 -15.34
C ASN A 9 -20.67 6.37 -14.99
N ARG A 10 -19.60 6.46 -14.18
CA ARG A 10 -18.80 5.31 -13.71
C ARG A 10 -19.20 4.78 -12.33
N SER A 11 -20.47 4.91 -11.96
CA SER A 11 -21.02 4.59 -10.62
C SER A 11 -20.91 3.12 -10.15
N LYS A 12 -20.28 2.23 -10.92
CA LYS A 12 -19.99 0.83 -10.55
C LYS A 12 -18.55 0.42 -10.81
N GLN A 13 -17.68 1.35 -11.19
CA GLN A 13 -16.26 1.08 -11.39
C GLN A 13 -15.49 1.73 -10.24
N HIS A 14 -14.55 0.96 -9.69
CA HIS A 14 -13.53 1.47 -8.78
C HIS A 14 -13.01 2.84 -9.31
N PRO A 15 -12.88 3.89 -8.47
CA PRO A 15 -12.43 5.20 -8.91
C PRO A 15 -11.21 5.14 -9.84
N VAL A 16 -11.11 6.07 -10.79
CA VAL A 16 -10.01 6.16 -11.77
C VAL A 16 -8.60 6.10 -11.19
N TRP A 17 -8.41 6.49 -9.93
CA TRP A 17 -7.13 6.36 -9.24
C TRP A 17 -6.79 4.91 -8.90
N LEU A 18 -7.77 4.03 -8.68
CA LEU A 18 -7.59 2.57 -8.54
C LEU A 18 -7.27 1.87 -9.88
N GLN A 19 -7.49 2.52 -11.03
CA GLN A 19 -7.31 1.89 -12.35
C GLN A 19 -5.84 1.50 -12.65
N GLY A 20 -4.87 2.05 -11.91
CA GLY A 20 -3.44 1.70 -12.00
C GLY A 20 -2.96 0.67 -10.98
N TYR A 21 -3.81 0.30 -10.02
CA TYR A 21 -3.43 -0.53 -8.88
C TYR A 21 -3.33 -2.00 -9.29
N ILE A 22 -2.47 -2.78 -8.63
CA ILE A 22 -2.63 -4.24 -8.63
C ILE A 22 -3.80 -4.45 -7.69
N ASP A 23 -5.01 -4.45 -8.23
CA ASP A 23 -6.19 -4.83 -7.48
C ASP A 23 -6.59 -6.27 -7.83
N SER A 24 -7.59 -6.77 -7.12
CA SER A 24 -8.15 -8.10 -7.38
C SER A 24 -8.69 -8.26 -8.82
N THR A 25 -8.91 -7.14 -9.54
CA THR A 25 -9.48 -7.11 -10.89
C THR A 25 -8.40 -7.08 -11.99
N ASP A 26 -7.17 -6.65 -11.69
CA ASP A 26 -6.03 -6.69 -12.63
C ASP A 26 -5.41 -8.10 -12.73
N LYS A 27 -6.16 -8.98 -13.40
CA LYS A 27 -5.76 -10.38 -13.64
C LYS A 27 -4.44 -10.50 -14.40
N GLN A 28 -4.06 -9.50 -15.19
CA GLN A 28 -2.81 -9.53 -15.94
C GLN A 28 -1.60 -9.36 -15.01
N LYS A 29 -1.63 -8.36 -14.11
CA LYS A 29 -0.56 -8.16 -13.14
C LYS A 29 -0.48 -9.31 -12.13
N GLN A 30 -1.61 -9.84 -11.67
CA GLN A 30 -1.60 -11.03 -10.80
C GLN A 30 -0.96 -12.23 -11.49
N LYS A 31 -1.35 -12.50 -12.75
CA LYS A 31 -0.74 -13.59 -13.53
C LYS A 31 0.77 -13.37 -13.74
N MET A 32 1.21 -12.12 -13.88
CA MET A 32 2.64 -11.82 -13.94
C MET A 32 3.35 -12.17 -12.64
N ILE A 33 2.80 -11.79 -11.47
CA ILE A 33 3.35 -12.17 -10.16
C ILE A 33 3.41 -13.68 -10.02
N ASP A 34 2.34 -14.39 -10.39
CA ASP A 34 2.27 -15.85 -10.34
C ASP A 34 3.36 -16.51 -11.17
N ASN A 35 3.49 -16.08 -12.43
CA ASN A 35 4.46 -16.65 -13.36
C ASN A 35 5.90 -16.39 -12.90
N VAL A 36 6.21 -15.17 -12.45
CA VAL A 36 7.56 -14.81 -11.99
C VAL A 36 7.88 -15.58 -10.71
N SER A 37 6.98 -15.57 -9.73
CA SER A 37 7.20 -16.26 -8.46
C SER A 37 7.41 -17.75 -8.68
N ALA A 38 6.53 -18.40 -9.43
CA ALA A 38 6.66 -19.83 -9.76
C ALA A 38 7.99 -20.14 -10.49
N ALA A 39 8.38 -19.34 -11.49
CA ALA A 39 9.59 -19.58 -12.27
C ALA A 39 10.88 -19.45 -11.45
N TYR A 40 10.92 -18.52 -10.48
CA TYR A 40 12.09 -18.32 -9.62
C TYR A 40 12.11 -19.30 -8.44
N HIS A 41 10.95 -19.58 -7.82
CA HIS A 41 10.82 -20.58 -6.77
C HIS A 41 11.17 -21.98 -7.27
N ALA A 42 10.81 -22.34 -8.51
CA ALA A 42 11.21 -23.61 -9.14
C ALA A 42 12.74 -23.77 -9.28
N LYS A 43 13.50 -22.67 -9.18
CA LYS A 43 14.97 -22.64 -9.20
C LYS A 43 15.57 -22.40 -7.81
N GLY A 44 14.77 -22.47 -6.74
CA GLY A 44 15.20 -22.20 -5.37
C GLY A 44 15.58 -20.74 -5.11
N LYS A 45 15.13 -19.80 -5.95
CA LYS A 45 15.42 -18.36 -5.81
C LYS A 45 14.27 -17.64 -5.12
N LYS A 46 14.60 -16.59 -4.37
CA LYS A 46 13.64 -15.71 -3.70
C LYS A 46 13.16 -14.59 -4.62
N VAL A 47 11.93 -14.12 -4.42
CA VAL A 47 11.33 -13.01 -5.18
C VAL A 47 10.93 -11.89 -4.24
N ILE A 48 11.38 -10.68 -4.53
CA ILE A 48 11.00 -9.46 -3.82
C ILE A 48 10.20 -8.58 -4.79
N LEU A 49 9.01 -8.16 -4.38
CA LEU A 49 8.21 -7.20 -5.13
C LEU A 49 8.47 -5.79 -4.63
N ILE A 50 8.74 -4.86 -5.55
CA ILE A 50 8.92 -3.44 -5.25
C ILE A 50 7.69 -2.69 -5.70
N LEU A 51 7.02 -2.00 -4.76
CA LEU A 51 5.82 -1.23 -5.00
C LEU A 51 6.15 0.24 -5.16
N ASN A 52 6.01 0.75 -6.38
CA ASN A 52 6.06 2.17 -6.70
C ASN A 52 4.62 2.66 -6.95
N THR A 53 3.89 2.90 -5.87
CA THR A 53 2.46 3.28 -5.89
C THR A 53 2.23 4.60 -5.16
N ASP A 54 1.17 5.31 -5.50
CA ASP A 54 0.79 6.60 -4.89
C ASP A 54 -0.10 6.45 -3.64
N GLY A 55 -0.63 5.24 -3.41
CA GLY A 55 -1.48 4.94 -2.27
C GLY A 55 -1.61 3.43 -1.98
N PRO A 56 -2.45 3.06 -1.01
CA PRO A 56 -2.65 1.68 -0.58
C PRO A 56 -3.30 0.81 -1.64
N ILE A 57 -2.66 -0.30 -1.98
CA ILE A 57 -3.15 -1.26 -2.98
C ILE A 57 -3.71 -2.51 -2.31
N GLU A 58 -4.53 -3.27 -3.05
CA GLU A 58 -4.92 -4.61 -2.63
C GLU A 58 -3.69 -5.52 -2.67
N VAL A 59 -3.45 -6.24 -1.58
CA VAL A 59 -2.25 -7.07 -1.41
C VAL A 59 -2.57 -8.51 -1.04
N GLU A 60 -3.78 -8.82 -0.56
CA GLU A 60 -4.16 -10.15 -0.07
C GLU A 60 -4.07 -11.22 -1.17
N SER A 61 -4.44 -10.88 -2.40
CA SER A 61 -4.49 -11.82 -3.52
C SER A 61 -3.11 -12.33 -3.97
N TRP A 62 -2.02 -11.69 -3.55
CA TRP A 62 -0.67 -12.00 -4.05
C TRP A 62 0.47 -11.87 -3.02
N LYS A 63 0.29 -11.24 -1.87
CA LYS A 63 1.39 -10.98 -0.91
C LYS A 63 2.11 -12.25 -0.44
N ASP A 64 1.41 -13.37 -0.35
CA ASP A 64 1.96 -14.65 0.09
C ASP A 64 2.67 -15.43 -1.04
N LYS A 65 2.61 -14.92 -2.28
CA LYS A 65 3.28 -15.51 -3.44
C LYS A 65 4.72 -15.02 -3.58
N VAL A 66 5.11 -13.96 -2.88
CA VAL A 66 6.45 -13.38 -2.91
C VAL A 66 7.12 -13.50 -1.54
N ASP A 67 8.45 -13.46 -1.51
CA ASP A 67 9.22 -13.63 -0.26
C ASP A 67 9.47 -12.29 0.46
N GLY A 68 9.23 -11.16 -0.21
CA GLY A 68 9.38 -9.84 0.37
C GLY A 68 8.67 -8.77 -0.44
N ILE A 69 8.26 -7.70 0.25
CA ILE A 69 7.62 -6.53 -0.35
C ILE A 69 8.36 -5.29 0.13
N LEU A 70 8.83 -4.47 -0.81
CA LEU A 70 9.43 -3.16 -0.55
C LEU A 70 8.54 -2.07 -1.12
N LEU A 71 7.93 -1.28 -0.25
CA LEU A 71 7.13 -0.12 -0.64
C LEU A 71 8.02 1.12 -0.75
N SER A 72 8.22 1.60 -1.97
CA SER A 72 9.06 2.76 -2.27
C SER A 72 8.26 4.05 -2.53
N TRP A 73 6.92 3.95 -2.57
CA TRP A 73 6.01 5.05 -2.90
C TRP A 73 6.34 5.67 -4.26
N GLN A 74 6.65 6.96 -4.33
CA GLN A 74 7.11 7.66 -5.53
C GLN A 74 8.42 8.39 -5.19
N PRO A 75 9.57 7.70 -5.17
CA PRO A 75 10.78 8.19 -4.51
C PRO A 75 11.65 9.12 -5.37
N GLY A 76 11.09 9.67 -6.45
CA GLY A 76 11.77 10.63 -7.32
C GLY A 76 12.93 10.03 -8.12
N GLN A 77 13.88 10.88 -8.49
CA GLN A 77 14.97 10.54 -9.43
C GLN A 77 16.00 9.57 -8.84
N GLU A 78 16.15 9.53 -7.51
CA GLU A 78 17.11 8.68 -6.80
C GLU A 78 16.54 7.28 -6.46
N LEU A 79 15.37 6.91 -7.00
CA LEU A 79 14.69 5.61 -6.80
C LEU A 79 15.67 4.42 -6.84
N GLY A 80 16.48 4.36 -7.90
CA GLY A 80 17.38 3.22 -8.15
C GLY A 80 18.44 3.07 -7.06
N ASN A 81 19.07 4.19 -6.68
CA ASN A 81 20.11 4.22 -5.64
C ASN A 81 19.52 3.88 -4.27
N ALA A 82 18.37 4.47 -3.93
CA ALA A 82 17.71 4.23 -2.65
C ALA A 82 17.28 2.76 -2.48
N ILE A 83 16.71 2.15 -3.54
CA ILE A 83 16.34 0.74 -3.52
C ILE A 83 17.58 -0.15 -3.42
N ALA A 84 18.63 0.13 -4.19
CA ALA A 84 19.85 -0.67 -4.16
C ALA A 84 20.49 -0.64 -2.77
N ASP A 85 20.57 0.52 -2.13
CA ASP A 85 21.12 0.67 -0.78
C ASP A 85 20.33 -0.14 0.25
N VAL A 86 19.00 -0.15 0.15
CA VAL A 86 18.13 -0.97 1.01
C VAL A 86 18.35 -2.45 0.74
N LEU A 87 18.18 -2.91 -0.50
CA LEU A 87 18.27 -4.34 -0.85
C LEU A 87 19.65 -4.97 -0.59
N THR A 88 20.71 -4.16 -0.62
CA THR A 88 22.08 -4.60 -0.30
C THR A 88 22.42 -4.48 1.19
N GLY A 89 21.54 -3.91 2.01
CA GLY A 89 21.76 -3.68 3.43
C GLY A 89 22.69 -2.51 3.76
N LYS A 90 23.10 -1.72 2.76
CA LYS A 90 23.85 -0.47 2.96
C LYS A 90 23.01 0.57 3.71
N ALA A 91 21.69 0.54 3.54
CA ALA A 91 20.74 1.28 4.35
C ALA A 91 19.70 0.32 4.97
N ASN A 92 19.30 0.58 6.22
CA ASN A 92 18.23 -0.17 6.89
C ASN A 92 16.87 0.45 6.53
N PRO A 93 15.86 -0.32 6.08
CA PRO A 93 14.52 0.21 5.91
C PRO A 93 13.97 0.68 7.26
N SER A 94 13.45 1.92 7.29
CA SER A 94 12.91 2.54 8.51
C SER A 94 11.55 3.21 8.33
N GLY A 95 10.97 3.13 7.12
CA GLY A 95 9.66 3.72 6.81
C GLY A 95 8.53 3.08 7.63
N LYS A 96 7.55 3.89 8.02
CA LYS A 96 6.31 3.47 8.67
C LYS A 96 5.12 3.95 7.85
N LEU A 97 4.10 3.12 7.69
CA LEU A 97 2.96 3.41 6.84
C LEU A 97 2.18 4.64 7.36
N PRO A 98 2.00 5.69 6.54
CA PRO A 98 1.13 6.82 6.88
C PRO A 98 -0.35 6.53 6.59
N HIS A 99 -0.64 5.41 5.94
CA HIS A 99 -1.98 4.94 5.59
C HIS A 99 -2.19 3.49 6.07
N THR A 100 -3.42 3.14 6.39
CA THR A 100 -3.82 1.74 6.55
C THR A 100 -4.00 1.11 5.16
N PHE A 101 -3.48 -0.10 4.95
CA PHE A 101 -3.81 -0.92 3.78
C PHE A 101 -5.00 -1.81 4.12
N PRO A 102 -6.18 -1.60 3.49
CA PRO A 102 -7.34 -2.44 3.72
C PRO A 102 -7.12 -3.84 3.11
N LYS A 103 -7.84 -4.86 3.61
CA LYS A 103 -7.81 -6.19 3.00
C LYS A 103 -8.59 -6.22 1.70
N GLU A 104 -9.75 -5.60 1.71
CA GLU A 104 -10.63 -5.44 0.57
C GLU A 104 -11.24 -4.04 0.55
N TYR A 105 -11.80 -3.64 -0.58
CA TYR A 105 -12.33 -2.28 -0.73
C TYR A 105 -13.49 -2.03 0.23
N GLU A 106 -14.30 -3.05 0.49
CA GLU A 106 -15.49 -3.05 1.34
C GLU A 106 -15.15 -2.75 2.82
N ASP A 107 -13.92 -3.03 3.26
CA ASP A 107 -13.42 -2.69 4.60
C ASP A 107 -13.21 -1.17 4.82
N LEU A 108 -13.30 -0.36 3.76
CA LEU A 108 -13.23 1.09 3.89
C LEU A 108 -14.58 1.65 4.36
N PRO A 109 -14.59 2.59 5.33
CA PRO A 109 -15.84 3.13 5.90
C PRO A 109 -16.70 3.92 4.89
N TYR A 110 -16.15 4.22 3.73
CA TYR A 110 -16.80 4.94 2.64
C TYR A 110 -17.05 4.10 1.39
N SER A 111 -16.79 2.79 1.44
CA SER A 111 -16.83 1.89 0.27
C SER A 111 -18.17 1.92 -0.47
N ASP A 112 -19.27 2.06 0.27
CA ASP A 112 -20.65 2.06 -0.23
C ASP A 112 -21.16 3.44 -0.67
N THR A 113 -20.47 4.51 -0.27
CA THR A 113 -20.94 5.89 -0.36
C THR A 113 -20.08 6.73 -1.28
N TYR A 114 -18.83 6.34 -1.51
CA TYR A 114 -17.94 6.95 -2.49
C TYR A 114 -18.32 6.55 -3.93
N PRO A 115 -18.31 7.48 -4.91
CA PRO A 115 -17.88 8.89 -4.85
C PRO A 115 -18.99 9.89 -4.50
N GLY A 116 -20.14 9.40 -4.04
CA GLY A 116 -21.34 10.19 -3.81
C GLY A 116 -22.27 10.20 -5.01
N THR A 117 -23.39 10.90 -4.87
CA THR A 117 -24.48 10.92 -5.86
C THR A 117 -24.93 12.36 -6.11
N GLY A 118 -25.24 12.69 -7.37
CA GLY A 118 -25.74 14.03 -7.72
C GLY A 118 -24.74 15.16 -7.44
N GLY A 119 -23.43 14.88 -7.55
CA GLY A 119 -22.37 15.86 -7.30
C GLY A 119 -22.17 16.23 -5.83
N LYS A 120 -22.77 15.49 -4.90
CA LYS A 120 -22.62 15.67 -3.46
C LYS A 120 -22.05 14.40 -2.83
N TYR A 121 -21.15 14.58 -1.88
CA TYR A 121 -20.56 13.52 -1.07
C TYR A 121 -20.76 13.84 0.41
N VAL A 122 -21.31 12.87 1.15
CA VAL A 122 -21.57 13.00 2.59
C VAL A 122 -20.57 12.11 3.32
N TYR A 123 -19.73 12.72 4.16
CA TYR A 123 -18.77 12.02 5.01
C TYR A 123 -19.50 11.33 6.17
N LYS A 124 -20.00 10.11 5.92
CA LYS A 124 -20.68 9.29 6.93
C LYS A 124 -19.72 8.65 7.93
N ASP A 125 -18.45 8.60 7.57
CA ASP A 125 -17.34 8.13 8.38
C ASP A 125 -17.02 9.07 9.55
N ASP A 126 -17.47 10.34 9.50
CA ASP A 126 -17.25 11.35 10.55
C ASP A 126 -15.77 11.40 10.98
N ILE A 127 -15.47 11.22 12.27
CA ILE A 127 -14.08 11.19 12.79
C ILE A 127 -13.38 9.84 12.57
N TYR A 128 -14.09 8.82 12.11
CA TYR A 128 -13.59 7.46 11.93
C TYR A 128 -12.94 7.30 10.55
N VAL A 129 -11.85 8.03 10.34
CA VAL A 129 -11.06 7.97 9.10
C VAL A 129 -9.79 7.14 9.31
N GLY A 130 -9.51 6.23 8.36
CA GLY A 130 -8.34 5.36 8.38
C GLY A 130 -8.27 4.49 9.63
N TYR A 131 -7.10 4.45 10.29
CA TYR A 131 -6.89 3.59 11.46
C TYR A 131 -7.87 3.83 12.62
N ARG A 132 -8.49 5.03 12.72
CA ARG A 132 -9.51 5.30 13.74
C ARG A 132 -10.73 4.42 13.55
N TYR A 133 -11.14 4.21 12.30
CA TYR A 133 -12.19 3.26 11.96
C TYR A 133 -11.78 1.83 12.27
N ASN A 134 -10.61 1.39 11.78
CA ASN A 134 -10.11 0.03 12.00
C ASN A 134 -10.04 -0.32 13.49
N THR A 135 -9.52 0.61 14.30
CA THR A 135 -9.36 0.42 15.75
C THR A 135 -10.72 0.42 16.47
N THR A 136 -11.63 1.34 16.10
CA THR A 136 -12.93 1.48 16.79
C THR A 136 -13.87 0.32 16.47
N PHE A 137 -13.92 -0.09 15.21
CA PHE A 137 -14.85 -1.12 14.73
C PHE A 137 -14.20 -2.50 14.55
N ASN A 138 -12.95 -2.65 15.00
CA ASN A 138 -12.19 -3.90 14.94
C ASN A 138 -12.08 -4.51 13.53
N VAL A 139 -11.95 -3.65 12.51
CA VAL A 139 -11.77 -4.05 11.11
C VAL A 139 -10.28 -4.27 10.86
N LYS A 140 -9.89 -5.51 10.59
CA LYS A 140 -8.49 -5.92 10.47
C LYS A 140 -7.89 -5.51 9.12
N PRO A 141 -6.86 -4.65 9.08
CA PRO A 141 -6.19 -4.31 7.83
C PRO A 141 -5.22 -5.40 7.36
N SER A 142 -4.77 -5.31 6.10
CA SER A 142 -3.61 -6.06 5.61
C SER A 142 -2.32 -5.58 6.25
N TYR A 143 -2.15 -4.26 6.27
CA TYR A 143 -1.07 -3.58 6.99
C TYR A 143 -1.65 -2.37 7.71
N GLU A 144 -1.40 -2.30 9.01
CA GLU A 144 -1.91 -1.23 9.87
C GLU A 144 -1.15 0.09 9.67
N PHE A 145 -1.81 1.19 10.03
CA PHE A 145 -1.13 2.48 10.17
C PHE A 145 0.07 2.36 11.11
N GLY A 146 1.21 2.89 10.70
CA GLY A 146 2.47 2.79 11.44
C GLY A 146 3.19 1.45 11.30
N TYR A 147 2.69 0.50 10.50
CA TYR A 147 3.41 -0.73 10.19
C TYR A 147 4.70 -0.46 9.40
N GLY A 148 5.74 -1.27 9.62
CA GLY A 148 6.97 -1.25 8.84
C GLY A 148 8.07 -2.07 9.50
N LEU A 149 8.76 -2.89 8.71
CA LEU A 149 9.83 -3.77 9.17
C LEU A 149 11.21 -3.10 9.06
N TRP A 150 12.18 -3.67 9.78
CA TRP A 150 13.60 -3.30 9.74
C TRP A 150 14.44 -4.59 9.67
N TYR A 151 15.74 -4.50 9.39
CA TYR A 151 16.60 -5.70 9.27
C TYR A 151 17.05 -6.33 10.60
N VAL A 152 16.98 -5.62 11.73
CA VAL A 152 17.52 -6.11 13.02
C VAL A 152 16.41 -6.44 14.01
N ASN A 153 16.26 -7.69 14.46
CA ASN A 153 15.30 -8.02 15.51
C ASN A 153 15.77 -7.51 16.89
N THR A 154 15.44 -6.26 17.25
CA THR A 154 15.55 -5.77 18.63
C THR A 154 14.20 -5.88 19.35
N LYS A 155 14.16 -6.59 20.48
CA LYS A 155 13.09 -6.42 21.46
C LYS A 155 13.40 -5.15 22.25
N LEU A 156 12.47 -4.20 22.22
CA LEU A 156 12.54 -3.00 23.07
C LEU A 156 11.80 -3.30 24.37
N ASP A 157 12.56 -3.58 25.42
CA ASP A 157 12.06 -3.58 26.78
C ASP A 157 12.07 -2.14 27.28
N ASN A 158 10.87 -1.59 27.50
CA ASN A 158 10.57 -0.33 28.20
C ASN A 158 10.79 1.01 27.46
N PHE A 159 9.66 1.72 27.35
CA PHE A 159 9.46 3.16 27.21
C PHE A 159 9.70 3.87 25.85
N PHE A 160 8.56 4.29 25.26
CA PHE A 160 8.30 5.28 24.21
C PHE A 160 8.90 5.08 22.80
N LYS A 161 7.95 4.94 21.85
CA LYS A 161 8.08 4.84 20.40
C LYS A 161 9.18 5.74 19.84
N VAL A 162 10.23 5.13 19.27
CA VAL A 162 11.22 5.81 18.43
C VAL A 162 10.81 5.65 16.96
N PHE A 163 10.56 6.78 16.32
CA PHE A 163 10.18 6.97 14.91
C PHE A 163 11.37 7.54 14.12
N PHE A 164 11.57 7.17 12.84
CA PHE A 164 11.56 8.10 11.68
C PHE A 164 12.23 7.60 10.38
N PHE A 165 11.78 8.25 9.30
CA PHE A 165 12.29 8.35 7.92
C PHE A 165 13.71 8.93 7.83
N ILE A 166 14.44 8.52 6.79
CA ILE A 166 15.67 9.20 6.33
C ILE A 166 15.30 10.19 5.22
N PHE A 167 15.78 11.44 5.34
CA PHE A 167 16.20 12.24 4.19
C PHE A 167 17.64 12.74 4.43
N HIS A 168 18.34 12.93 3.30
CA HIS A 168 19.65 13.53 3.07
C HIS A 168 20.91 12.67 3.20
N ARG A 169 21.58 12.48 2.05
CA ARG A 169 22.92 13.03 1.87
C ARG A 169 23.00 13.73 0.50
N ALA A 170 23.81 14.79 0.47
CA ALA A 170 23.91 15.88 -0.51
C ALA A 170 24.26 15.47 -1.95
#